data_AF-A0A6N8XBR0-F1
#
_entry.id   AF-A0A6N8XBR0-F1
#
_cell.length_a   1.000
_cell.length_b   1.000
_cell.length_c   1.000
_cell.angle_alpha   90.00
_cell.angle_beta   90.00
_cell.angle_gamma   90.00
#
_symmetry.space_group_name_H-M   'P 1'
#
loop_
_entity.id
_entity.type
_entity.pdbx_description
1 polymer ?
#
loop_
_entity_poly.entity_id
_entity_poly.type
_entity_poly.pdbx_seq_one_letter_code
_entity_poly.pdbx_strand_id
1 'polypeptide(L)'
;MFRALLLALALLGSATGFGAEVEGPKLKWDVSLWGKPRPGTALVDALAARIEEATGGNWRFVLHYGEAVSKARENLDGIAIDAFQAAMVANFYHPQKNPALMVLTMPFLPMETWED
;
A
#
# COMPACT_ATOMS: atom_id res chain seq x y z
N MET A 1 -40.18 -30.78 14.78
CA MET A 1 -40.20 -31.29 13.39
C MET A 1 -40.69 -30.16 12.49
N PHE A 2 -40.00 -29.91 11.36
CA PHE A 2 -40.25 -28.85 10.36
C PHE A 2 -40.00 -27.41 10.85
N ARG A 3 -39.04 -26.61 10.38
CA ARG A 3 -38.29 -26.56 9.11
C ARG A 3 -36.91 -25.95 9.37
N ALA A 4 -35.88 -26.78 9.40
CA ALA A 4 -34.52 -26.37 9.14
C ALA A 4 -34.37 -26.26 7.62
N LEU A 5 -34.57 -25.08 7.04
CA LEU A 5 -34.31 -24.84 5.61
C LEU A 5 -34.26 -23.34 5.25
N LEU A 6 -33.32 -22.57 5.82
CA LEU A 6 -33.07 -21.19 5.38
C LEU A 6 -31.58 -20.79 5.42
N LEU A 7 -30.65 -21.75 5.33
CA LEU A 7 -29.22 -21.44 5.36
C LEU A 7 -28.43 -22.22 4.29
N ALA A 8 -28.82 -22.08 3.03
CA ALA A 8 -28.07 -22.67 1.91
C ALA A 8 -28.42 -22.03 0.55
N LEU A 9 -28.14 -20.73 0.38
CA LEU A 9 -28.01 -20.04 -0.91
C LEU A 9 -27.65 -18.57 -0.56
N ALA A 10 -26.42 -18.09 -0.66
CA ALA A 10 -25.69 -17.94 -1.91
C ALA A 10 -24.17 -17.88 -1.63
N LEU A 11 -23.46 -18.95 -2.02
CA LEU A 11 -22.00 -18.98 -2.16
C LEU A 11 -21.59 -19.06 -3.64
N LEU A 12 -22.45 -18.58 -4.55
CA LEU A 12 -22.21 -18.62 -6.00
C LEU A 12 -22.16 -17.18 -6.52
N GLY A 13 -20.94 -16.64 -6.54
CA GLY A 13 -20.67 -15.30 -7.02
C GLY A 13 -19.19 -14.93 -6.95
N SER A 14 -18.27 -15.87 -7.16
CA SER A 14 -16.91 -15.53 -7.58
C SER A 14 -16.96 -15.04 -9.03
N ALA A 15 -17.62 -13.89 -9.22
CA ALA A 15 -17.45 -13.10 -10.42
C ALA A 15 -16.02 -12.59 -10.39
N THR A 16 -15.31 -12.84 -11.48
CA THR A 16 -14.09 -12.15 -11.88
C THR A 16 -14.36 -10.65 -11.95
N GLY A 17 -14.39 -9.98 -10.80
CA GLY A 17 -14.57 -8.54 -10.71
C GLY A 17 -13.21 -7.88 -10.89
N PHE A 18 -12.95 -7.35 -12.08
CA PHE A 18 -12.05 -6.20 -12.18
C PHE A 18 -12.64 -5.11 -11.26
N GLY A 19 -11.82 -4.58 -10.36
CA GLY A 19 -12.23 -3.81 -9.19
C GLY A 19 -13.38 -2.84 -9.44
N ALA A 20 -14.52 -3.10 -8.80
CA ALA A 20 -15.61 -2.13 -8.76
C ALA A 20 -15.20 -0.98 -7.85
N GLU A 21 -15.30 0.26 -8.34
CA GLU A 21 -15.21 1.46 -7.50
C GLU A 21 -16.43 1.47 -6.58
N VAL A 22 -16.20 1.20 -5.29
CA VAL A 22 -17.23 1.24 -4.25
C VAL A 22 -17.15 2.59 -3.53
N GLU A 23 -18.31 3.18 -3.24
CA GLU A 23 -18.37 4.43 -2.49
C GLU A 23 -17.92 4.18 -1.04
N GLY A 24 -16.71 4.63 -0.72
CA GLY A 24 -16.06 4.45 0.57
C GLY A 24 -16.18 5.65 1.51
N PRO A 25 -15.84 5.48 2.80
CA PRO A 25 -15.82 6.59 3.75
C PRO A 25 -14.77 7.64 3.36
N LYS A 26 -14.91 8.86 3.91
CA LYS A 26 -13.88 9.89 3.76
C LYS A 26 -12.64 9.53 4.57
N LEU A 27 -11.51 9.33 3.88
CA LEU A 27 -10.24 8.92 4.45
C LEU A 27 -9.13 9.92 4.08
N LYS A 28 -8.27 10.22 5.05
CA LYS A 28 -7.04 10.98 4.84
C LYS A 28 -5.88 10.12 5.31
N TRP A 29 -4.93 9.83 4.43
CA TRP A 29 -3.70 9.11 4.80
C TRP A 29 -2.51 10.05 4.72
N ASP A 30 -1.80 10.20 5.82
CA ASP A 30 -0.47 10.81 5.80
C ASP A 30 0.52 9.75 5.29
N VAL A 31 1.37 10.14 4.33
CA VAL A 31 2.32 9.24 3.67
C VAL A 31 3.75 9.75 3.86
N SER A 32 4.59 9.00 4.57
CA SER A 32 5.99 9.37 4.83
C SER A 32 6.91 8.99 3.66
N LEU A 33 7.60 9.98 3.07
CA LEU A 33 8.56 9.81 1.98
C LEU A 33 9.90 10.43 2.37
N TRP A 34 11.01 9.77 2.02
CA TRP A 34 12.35 10.32 2.24
C TRP A 34 12.99 10.88 0.98
N GLY A 35 13.79 11.92 1.21
CA GLY A 35 14.44 12.69 0.16
C GLY A 35 13.47 13.62 -0.57
N LYS A 36 14.02 14.36 -1.52
CA LYS A 36 13.27 15.31 -2.35
C LYS A 36 12.48 14.58 -3.45
N PRO A 37 11.45 15.22 -4.02
CA PRO A 37 10.77 14.73 -5.21
C PRO A 37 11.78 14.41 -6.32
N ARG A 38 11.65 13.21 -6.91
CA ARG A 38 12.55 12.67 -7.94
C ARG A 38 11.77 11.73 -8.86
N PRO A 39 12.30 11.35 -10.03
CA PRO A 39 11.59 10.44 -10.95
C PRO A 39 11.08 9.16 -10.28
N GLY A 40 11.86 8.57 -9.36
CA GLY A 40 11.43 7.38 -8.61
C GLY A 40 10.28 7.60 -7.62
N THR A 41 9.99 8.84 -7.20
CA THR A 41 8.83 9.16 -6.35
C THR A 41 7.63 9.66 -7.13
N ALA A 42 7.79 9.99 -8.42
CA ALA A 42 6.68 10.45 -9.29
C ALA A 42 5.55 9.41 -9.39
N LEU A 43 5.88 8.12 -9.24
CA LEU A 43 4.88 7.05 -9.15
C LEU A 43 3.93 7.23 -7.95
N VAL A 44 4.44 7.72 -6.81
CA VAL A 44 3.64 7.96 -5.61
C VAL A 44 2.74 9.18 -5.79
N ASP A 45 3.23 10.24 -6.44
CA ASP A 45 2.41 11.39 -6.82
C ASP A 45 1.27 10.98 -7.76
N ALA A 46 1.58 10.17 -8.78
CA ALA A 46 0.58 9.63 -9.71
C ALA A 46 -0.43 8.71 -9.01
N LEU A 47 0.02 7.86 -8.08
CA LEU A 47 -0.85 7.02 -7.27
C LEU A 47 -1.80 7.86 -6.41
N ALA A 48 -1.29 8.89 -5.73
CA ALA A 48 -2.11 9.79 -4.93
C ALA A 48 -3.20 10.48 -5.76
N ALA A 49 -2.84 10.99 -6.95
CA ALA A 49 -3.79 11.60 -7.88
C ALA A 49 -4.84 10.59 -8.38
N ARG A 50 -4.41 9.37 -8.71
CA ARG A 50 -5.32 8.31 -9.20
C ARG A 50 -6.29 7.85 -8.12
N ILE A 51 -5.86 7.76 -6.87
CA ILE A 51 -6.73 7.43 -5.73
C ILE A 51 -7.76 8.54 -5.51
N GLU A 52 -7.35 9.81 -5.58
CA GLU A 52 -8.27 10.94 -5.41
C GLU A 52 -9.32 10.97 -6.52
N GLU A 53 -8.91 10.77 -7.78
CA GLU A 53 -9.82 10.69 -8.94
C GLU A 53 -10.80 9.52 -8.81
N ALA A 54 -10.30 8.30 -8.58
CA ALA A 54 -11.10 7.08 -8.53
C ALA A 54 -12.07 7.03 -7.35
N THR A 55 -11.84 7.84 -6.31
CA THR A 55 -12.72 7.91 -5.13
C THR A 55 -13.56 9.18 -5.08
N GLY A 56 -13.53 10.02 -6.13
CA GLY A 56 -14.22 11.31 -6.14
C GLY A 56 -13.79 12.23 -4.99
N GLY A 57 -12.53 12.13 -4.56
CA GLY A 57 -11.96 12.90 -3.45
C GLY A 57 -12.27 12.35 -2.05
N ASN A 58 -12.98 11.22 -1.93
CA ASN A 58 -13.25 10.64 -0.62
C ASN A 58 -12.00 10.07 0.04
N TRP A 59 -11.03 9.57 -0.72
CA TRP A 59 -9.75 9.13 -0.17
C TRP A 59 -8.62 10.03 -0.66
N ARG A 60 -7.93 10.68 0.26
CA ARG A 60 -6.83 11.60 -0.05
C ARG A 60 -5.54 11.22 0.62
N PHE A 61 -4.46 11.21 -0.16
CA PHE A 61 -3.09 11.05 0.34
C PHE A 61 -2.44 12.42 0.55
N VAL A 62 -1.82 12.62 1.71
CA VAL A 62 -0.99 13.79 2.02
C VAL A 62 0.46 13.31 2.03
N LEU A 63 1.21 13.69 0.99
CA LEU A 63 2.58 13.24 0.80
C LEU A 63 3.57 14.13 1.56
N HIS A 64 4.30 13.55 2.50
CA HIS A 64 5.31 14.22 3.30
C HIS A 64 6.70 13.83 2.82
N TYR A 65 7.31 14.69 2.00
CA TYR A 65 8.66 14.48 1.48
C TYR A 65 9.75 14.87 2.46
N GLY A 66 10.97 14.38 2.20
CA GLY A 66 12.17 14.84 2.90
C GLY A 66 12.24 14.45 4.37
N GLU A 67 11.65 13.30 4.75
CA GLU A 67 11.63 12.82 6.15
C GLU A 67 10.89 13.77 7.11
N ALA A 68 9.92 14.55 6.61
CA ALA A 68 9.23 15.58 7.39
C ALA A 68 8.46 15.03 8.60
N VAL A 69 7.96 13.79 8.53
CA VAL A 69 7.16 13.15 9.58
C VAL A 69 7.86 11.96 10.24
N SER A 70 8.91 11.42 9.63
CA SER A 70 9.73 10.32 10.17
C SER A 70 11.01 10.14 9.34
N LYS A 71 12.09 9.68 9.98
CA LYS A 71 13.31 9.32 9.25
C LYS A 71 13.13 7.97 8.56
N ALA A 72 13.90 7.74 7.51
CA ALA A 72 13.71 6.56 6.67
C ALA A 72 13.83 5.19 7.40
N ARG A 73 14.64 5.11 8.46
CA ARG A 73 14.82 3.88 9.27
C ARG A 73 13.76 3.68 10.36
N GLU A 74 12.92 4.69 10.58
CA GLU A 74 11.84 4.65 11.57
C GLU A 74 10.45 4.60 10.90
N ASN A 75 10.38 4.58 9.56
CA ASN A 75 9.11 4.56 8.83
C ASN A 75 8.22 3.37 9.19
N LEU A 76 8.78 2.17 9.38
CA LEU A 76 8.00 1.01 9.85
C LEU A 76 7.50 1.17 11.29
N ASP A 77 8.29 1.82 12.16
CA ASP A 77 7.86 2.07 13.54
C ASP A 77 6.72 3.08 13.57
N GLY A 78 6.80 4.12 12.73
CA GLY A 78 5.73 5.11 12.59
C GLY A 78 4.42 4.50 12.14
N ILE A 79 4.45 3.55 11.18
CA ILE A 79 3.24 2.79 10.79
C ILE A 79 2.75 1.94 11.96
N ALA A 80 3.63 1.25 12.67
CA ALA A 80 3.27 0.33 13.76
C ALA A 80 2.55 1.03 14.94
N ILE A 81 2.81 2.32 15.13
CA ILE A 81 2.15 3.14 16.15
C ILE A 81 1.05 4.05 15.59
N ASP A 82 0.68 3.88 14.32
CA ASP A 82 -0.32 4.69 13.60
C ASP A 82 -0.02 6.20 13.59
N ALA A 83 1.26 6.59 13.54
CA ALA A 83 1.66 7.98 13.36
C ALA A 83 1.33 8.51 11.94
N PHE A 84 1.29 7.62 10.96
CA PHE A 84 0.89 7.84 9.58
C PHE A 84 0.51 6.49 8.94
N GLN A 85 -0.34 6.51 7.91
CA GLN A 85 -0.98 5.29 7.39
C GLN A 85 -0.14 4.58 6.33
N ALA A 86 0.82 5.27 5.71
CA ALA A 86 1.71 4.66 4.71
C ALA A 86 3.09 5.31 4.70
N ALA A 87 4.08 4.59 4.19
CA ALA A 87 5.41 5.13 3.99
C ALA A 87 6.18 4.43 2.88
N MET A 88 7.12 5.15 2.26
CA MET A 88 8.20 4.53 1.53
C MET A 88 9.05 3.73 2.52
N VAL A 89 9.45 2.51 2.15
CA VAL A 89 10.33 1.64 2.95
C VAL A 89 11.39 1.00 2.05
N ALA A 90 12.57 0.77 2.60
CA ALA A 90 13.67 0.10 1.95
C ALA A 90 13.98 -1.12 2.80
N ASN A 91 14.08 -2.25 2.13
CA ASN A 91 14.35 -3.54 2.73
C ASN A 91 15.59 -3.53 3.64
N PHE A 92 16.69 -2.90 3.20
CA PHE A 92 17.95 -2.84 3.97
C PHE A 92 17.86 -2.09 5.31
N TYR A 93 16.86 -1.23 5.50
CA TYR A 93 16.76 -0.43 6.74
C TYR A 93 16.18 -1.21 7.92
N HIS A 94 15.54 -2.35 7.64
CA HIS A 94 14.79 -3.08 8.66
C HIS A 94 14.97 -4.60 8.57
N PRO A 95 16.22 -5.12 8.54
CA PRO A 95 16.49 -6.54 8.29
C PRO A 95 15.86 -7.47 9.34
N GLN A 96 15.68 -6.99 10.57
CA GLN A 96 15.06 -7.77 11.65
C GLN A 96 13.52 -7.68 11.65
N LYS A 97 12.94 -6.60 11.13
CA LYS A 97 11.47 -6.41 11.14
C LYS A 97 10.81 -7.13 9.97
N ASN A 98 11.47 -7.12 8.80
CA ASN A 98 10.99 -7.79 7.59
C ASN A 98 12.03 -8.80 7.06
N PRO A 99 12.37 -9.86 7.81
CA PRO A 99 13.48 -10.76 7.46
C PRO A 99 13.27 -11.46 6.12
N ALA A 100 12.02 -11.81 5.78
CA ALA A 100 11.70 -12.40 4.48
C ALA A 100 12.01 -11.47 3.31
N LEU A 101 11.88 -10.15 3.47
CA LEU A 101 12.13 -9.16 2.42
C LEU A 101 13.63 -9.04 2.08
N MET A 102 14.51 -9.52 2.96
CA MET A 102 15.94 -9.58 2.69
C MET A 102 16.29 -10.55 1.56
N VAL A 103 15.40 -11.48 1.19
CA VAL A 103 15.60 -12.35 0.02
C VAL A 103 15.81 -11.54 -1.25
N LEU A 104 15.15 -10.38 -1.39
CA LEU A 104 15.27 -9.46 -2.52
C LEU A 104 16.61 -8.70 -2.55
N THR A 105 17.45 -8.87 -1.51
CA THR A 105 18.78 -8.26 -1.42
C THR A 105 19.91 -9.22 -1.76
N MET A 106 19.60 -10.50 -2.02
CA MET A 106 20.64 -11.48 -2.29
C MET A 106 21.37 -11.15 -3.58
N PRO A 107 22.72 -11.28 -3.61
CA PRO A 107 23.47 -11.05 -4.82
C PRO A 107 23.10 -12.09 -5.88
N PHE A 108 23.02 -11.65 -7.14
CA PHE A 108 22.75 -12.50 -8.30
C PHE A 108 21.44 -13.31 -8.21
N LEU A 109 20.37 -12.70 -7.70
CA LEU A 109 19.04 -13.29 -7.79
C LEU A 109 18.74 -13.71 -9.24
N PRO A 110 18.21 -14.92 -9.46
CA PRO A 110 17.86 -15.37 -10.79
C PRO A 110 16.68 -14.53 -11.30
N MET A 111 16.95 -13.67 -12.27
CA MET A 111 15.95 -12.90 -12.99
C MET A 111 15.74 -13.59 -14.34
N GLU A 112 14.50 -13.99 -14.67
CA GLU A 112 14.21 -14.70 -15.93
C GLU A 112 14.52 -13.82 -17.15
N THR A 113 14.16 -12.54 -17.13
CA THR A 113 14.49 -11.54 -18.16
C THR A 113 14.58 -10.14 -17.55
N TRP A 114 15.30 -9.23 -18.23
CA TRP A 114 15.28 -7.79 -17.97
C TRP A 114 14.60 -7.00 -19.09
N GLU A 115 14.13 -7.71 -20.11
CA GLU A 115 13.46 -7.18 -21.28
C GLU A 115 12.09 -7.84 -21.36
N ASP A 116 11.09 -7.05 -21.02
CA ASP A 116 9.87 -6.82 -21.80
C ASP A 116 9.53 -5.33 -21.70
#